data_AF-A0A9W9FI71-F1
#
_entry.id   AF-A0A9W9FI71-F1
#
_cell.length_a   1.000
_cell.length_b   1.000
_cell.length_c   1.000
_cell.angle_alpha   90.00
_cell.angle_beta   90.00
_cell.angle_gamma   90.00
#
_symmetry.space_group_name_H-M   'P 1'
#
loop_
_entity.id
_entity.type
_entity.pdbx_description
1 polymer ?
#
loop_
_entity_poly.entity_id
_entity_poly.type
_entity_poly.pdbx_seq_one_letter_code
_entity_poly.pdbx_strand_id
1 'polypeptide(L)'
;MDTVFGCTGRLWPLMHRLADILGRAHLGEDMRRESQQLMDSLQAWSIESSPDPDAYLEAMVQIAHAYKYSGILMLRAAIPRDENDIRYEYVRSQDQEIYRLAFDSVLRVCVLSTPMATLTWPLYVVGRMATSASDRTLILHIFSQFKEKHHMMVVDGAKNAVQNHWNEGLPQWSQSCNQAPVLLG
;
A
#
# COMPACT_ATOMS: atom_id res chain seq x y z
N MET A 1 -4.75 17.23 -24.08
CA MET A 1 -3.67 16.33 -23.63
C MET A 1 -4.32 15.15 -22.95
N ASP A 2 -3.83 13.96 -23.22
CA ASP A 2 -4.47 12.71 -22.79
C ASP A 2 -4.21 12.48 -21.30
N THR A 3 -5.18 12.85 -20.47
CA THR A 3 -5.15 12.72 -19.01
C THR A 3 -4.91 11.28 -18.56
N VAL A 4 -5.29 10.31 -19.40
CA VAL A 4 -5.06 8.87 -19.19
C VAL A 4 -3.60 8.48 -19.41
N PHE A 5 -2.90 9.08 -20.39
CA PHE A 5 -1.46 8.86 -20.60
C PHE A 5 -0.58 9.69 -19.66
N GLY A 6 -1.08 10.77 -19.04
CA GLY A 6 -0.35 11.47 -17.98
C GLY A 6 -0.12 10.59 -16.74
N CYS A 7 -1.13 9.79 -16.40
CA CYS A 7 -1.09 8.82 -15.30
C CYS A 7 -0.14 7.64 -15.58
N THR A 8 -0.05 7.18 -16.83
CA THR A 8 0.76 6.00 -17.21
C THR A 8 2.14 6.37 -17.76
N GLY A 9 2.30 7.48 -18.46
CA GLY A 9 3.54 7.85 -19.15
C GLY A 9 4.66 8.35 -18.24
N ARG A 10 4.32 8.93 -17.08
CA ARG A 10 5.32 9.48 -16.13
C ARG A 10 5.44 8.68 -14.83
N LEU A 11 4.35 8.11 -14.33
CA LEU A 11 4.39 7.30 -13.09
C LEU A 11 4.91 5.88 -13.35
N TRP A 12 4.50 5.26 -14.45
CA TRP A 12 4.84 3.85 -14.70
C TRP A 12 6.35 3.58 -14.82
N PRO A 13 7.17 4.45 -15.45
CA PRO A 13 8.62 4.32 -15.39
C PRO A 13 9.17 4.35 -13.94
N LEU A 14 8.57 5.15 -13.06
CA LEU A 14 8.93 5.18 -11.64
C LEU A 14 8.53 3.88 -10.94
N MET A 15 7.37 3.31 -11.26
CA MET A 15 6.93 2.01 -10.72
C MET A 15 7.80 0.84 -11.21
N HIS A 16 8.28 0.88 -12.45
CA HIS A 16 9.26 -0.08 -12.94
C HIS A 16 10.58 0.01 -12.17
N ARG A 17 11.09 1.23 -11.96
CA ARG A 17 12.30 1.45 -11.17
C ARG A 17 12.12 1.02 -9.71
N LEU A 18 10.93 1.20 -9.15
CA LEU A 18 10.59 0.68 -7.82
C LEU A 18 10.74 -0.84 -7.76
N ALA A 19 10.15 -1.56 -8.73
CA ALA A 19 10.19 -3.01 -8.75
C ALA A 19 11.64 -3.53 -8.86
N ASP A 20 12.47 -2.89 -9.69
CA ASP A 20 13.90 -3.20 -9.82
C ASP A 20 14.66 -3.00 -8.50
N ILE A 21 14.49 -1.83 -7.87
CA ILE A 21 15.10 -1.50 -6.58
C ILE A 21 14.70 -2.51 -5.50
N LEU A 22 13.41 -2.84 -5.40
CA LEU A 22 12.92 -3.81 -4.41
C LEU A 22 13.46 -5.22 -4.68
N GLY A 23 13.58 -5.61 -5.96
CA GLY A 23 14.18 -6.89 -6.35
C GLY A 23 15.66 -6.98 -5.97
N ARG A 24 16.45 -5.94 -6.27
CA ARG A 24 17.88 -5.85 -5.92
C ARG A 24 18.12 -5.76 -4.42
N ALA A 25 17.28 -5.01 -3.71
CA ALA A 25 17.30 -4.96 -2.24
C ALA A 25 17.01 -6.34 -1.62
N HIS A 26 16.09 -7.12 -2.20
CA HIS A 26 15.82 -8.50 -1.77
C HIS A 26 17.03 -9.43 -1.97
N LEU A 27 17.88 -9.15 -2.97
CA LEU A 27 19.15 -9.85 -3.20
C LEU A 27 20.29 -9.36 -2.29
N GLY A 28 20.04 -8.38 -1.41
CA GLY A 28 21.01 -7.86 -0.45
C GLY A 28 21.87 -6.71 -0.97
N GLU A 29 21.55 -6.11 -2.11
CA GLU A 29 22.25 -4.92 -2.58
C GLU A 29 21.89 -3.67 -1.77
N ASP A 30 22.87 -2.79 -1.50
CA ASP A 30 22.60 -1.51 -0.83
C ASP A 30 21.97 -0.49 -1.80
N MET A 31 20.64 -0.39 -1.71
CA MET A 31 19.85 0.49 -2.58
C MET A 31 19.54 1.85 -1.95
N ARG A 32 20.12 2.23 -0.80
CA ARG A 32 19.74 3.46 -0.05
C ARG A 32 19.68 4.71 -0.92
N ARG A 33 20.72 4.95 -1.73
CA ARG A 33 20.81 6.13 -2.60
C ARG A 33 19.77 6.10 -3.72
N GLU A 34 19.59 4.95 -4.36
CA GLU A 34 18.63 4.78 -5.46
C GLU A 34 17.19 4.90 -4.96
N SER A 35 16.90 4.32 -3.80
CA SER A 35 15.62 4.46 -3.11
C SER A 35 15.32 5.92 -2.77
N GLN A 36 16.28 6.68 -2.24
CA GLN A 36 16.07 8.10 -1.94
C GLN A 36 15.76 8.91 -3.21
N GLN A 37 16.53 8.74 -4.28
CA GLN A 37 16.29 9.42 -5.54
C GLN A 37 14.92 9.11 -6.14
N LEU A 38 14.47 7.84 -6.02
CA LEU A 38 13.16 7.44 -6.49
C LEU A 38 12.05 8.02 -5.61
N MET A 39 12.22 8.07 -4.28
CA MET A 39 11.27 8.74 -3.39
C MET A 39 11.11 10.21 -3.76
N ASP A 40 12.21 10.94 -3.98
CA ASP A 40 12.16 12.36 -4.36
C ASP A 40 11.41 12.54 -5.70
N SER A 41 11.66 11.64 -6.66
CA SER A 41 10.97 11.64 -7.96
C SER A 41 9.47 11.35 -7.83
N LEU A 42 9.09 10.38 -6.98
CA LEU A 42 7.69 10.07 -6.71
C LEU A 42 7.00 11.22 -5.98
N GLN A 43 7.66 11.86 -5.01
CA GLN A 43 7.12 13.02 -4.29
C GLN A 43 6.85 14.19 -5.23
N ALA A 44 7.80 14.51 -6.12
CA ALA A 44 7.69 15.59 -7.10
C ALA A 44 6.66 15.29 -8.22
N TRP A 45 6.33 14.03 -8.47
CA TRP A 45 5.35 13.67 -9.49
C TRP A 45 3.94 14.11 -9.08
N SER A 46 3.21 14.72 -10.02
CA SER A 46 1.83 15.16 -9.87
C SER A 46 1.04 14.99 -11.17
N ILE A 47 -0.28 14.95 -11.05
CA ILE A 47 -1.22 14.98 -12.18
C ILE A 47 -1.90 16.35 -12.21
N GLU A 48 -2.03 16.94 -13.40
CA GLU A 48 -2.83 18.14 -13.61
C GLU A 48 -4.32 17.81 -13.37
N SER A 49 -4.95 18.50 -12.43
CA SER A 49 -6.37 18.32 -12.17
C SER A 49 -7.20 18.81 -13.36
N SER A 50 -8.12 17.98 -13.82
CA SER A 50 -9.16 18.42 -14.75
C SER A 50 -10.27 19.14 -13.98
N PRO A 51 -10.81 20.26 -14.48
CA PRO A 51 -11.95 20.94 -13.88
C PRO A 51 -13.29 20.19 -14.07
N ASP A 52 -13.31 19.12 -14.87
CA ASP A 52 -14.53 18.38 -15.22
C ASP A 52 -14.82 17.26 -14.21
N PRO A 53 -16.04 17.17 -13.61
CA PRO A 53 -16.43 16.12 -12.66
C PRO A 53 -16.68 14.76 -13.35
N ASP A 54 -15.65 14.18 -13.96
CA ASP A 54 -15.68 12.82 -14.49
C ASP A 54 -15.23 11.81 -13.41
N ALA A 55 -16.16 10.96 -12.97
CA ALA A 55 -15.91 9.92 -11.98
C ALA A 55 -14.87 8.88 -12.44
N TYR A 56 -14.78 8.62 -13.75
CA TYR A 56 -13.75 7.74 -14.31
C TYR A 56 -12.38 8.39 -14.22
N LEU A 57 -12.27 9.67 -14.61
CA LEU A 57 -11.03 10.42 -14.51
C LEU A 57 -10.55 10.57 -13.07
N GLU A 58 -11.45 10.89 -12.15
CA GLU A 58 -11.16 10.91 -10.71
C GLU A 58 -10.62 9.54 -10.26
N ALA A 59 -11.28 8.44 -10.65
CA ALA A 59 -10.78 7.13 -10.26
C ALA A 59 -9.37 6.83 -10.81
N MET A 60 -9.06 7.27 -12.04
CA MET A 60 -7.72 7.12 -12.61
C MET A 60 -6.66 7.91 -11.84
N VAL A 61 -6.98 9.14 -11.43
CA VAL A 61 -6.11 9.96 -10.58
C VAL A 61 -5.87 9.27 -9.23
N GLN A 62 -6.92 8.73 -8.62
CA GLN A 62 -6.82 8.07 -7.32
C GLN A 62 -6.09 6.73 -7.40
N ILE A 63 -6.23 5.97 -8.50
CA ILE A 63 -5.38 4.80 -8.77
C ILE A 63 -3.91 5.23 -8.82
N ALA A 64 -3.59 6.29 -9.57
CA ALA A 64 -2.22 6.76 -9.70
C ALA A 64 -1.63 7.26 -8.36
N HIS A 65 -2.42 7.96 -7.54
CA HIS A 65 -2.05 8.33 -6.18
C HIS A 65 -1.82 7.11 -5.29
N ALA A 66 -2.69 6.10 -5.35
CA ALA A 66 -2.52 4.87 -4.59
C ALA A 66 -1.18 4.20 -4.93
N TYR A 67 -0.83 4.09 -6.22
CA TYR A 67 0.48 3.57 -6.64
C TYR A 67 1.66 4.43 -6.16
N LYS A 68 1.57 5.77 -6.31
CA LYS A 68 2.60 6.71 -5.84
C LYS A 68 2.90 6.51 -4.35
N TYR A 69 1.87 6.62 -3.52
CA TYR A 69 2.04 6.60 -2.06
C TYR A 69 2.40 5.19 -1.56
N SER A 70 1.83 4.13 -2.14
CA SER A 70 2.28 2.76 -1.86
C SER A 70 3.74 2.53 -2.24
N GLY A 71 4.21 3.12 -3.35
CA GLY A 71 5.63 3.07 -3.74
C GLY A 71 6.56 3.72 -2.72
N ILE A 72 6.19 4.90 -2.21
CA ILE A 72 6.93 5.59 -1.15
C ILE A 72 6.98 4.74 0.12
N LEU A 73 5.85 4.17 0.55
CA LEU A 73 5.79 3.29 1.74
C LEU A 73 6.73 2.09 1.58
N MET A 74 6.73 1.44 0.42
CA MET A 74 7.59 0.28 0.15
C MET A 74 9.08 0.64 0.17
N LEU A 75 9.48 1.77 -0.45
CA LEU A 75 10.87 2.23 -0.40
C LEU A 75 11.32 2.52 1.03
N ARG A 76 10.45 3.15 1.82
CA ARG A 76 10.72 3.47 3.22
C ARG A 76 10.76 2.25 4.13
N ALA A 77 10.01 1.20 3.81
CA ALA A 77 10.05 -0.08 4.50
C ALA A 77 11.27 -0.92 4.12
N ALA A 78 11.80 -0.75 2.91
CA ALA A 78 12.99 -1.46 2.42
C ALA A 78 14.31 -0.91 2.98
N ILE A 79 14.34 0.34 3.47
CA ILE A 79 15.52 0.96 4.05
C ILE A 79 15.55 0.67 5.57
N PRO A 80 16.56 -0.04 6.10
CA PRO A 80 16.71 -0.27 7.54
C PRO A 80 16.83 1.07 8.27
N ARG A 81 16.07 1.22 9.36
CA ARG A 81 16.07 2.43 10.19
C ARG A 81 16.87 2.22 11.46
N ASP A 82 17.58 3.27 11.86
CA ASP A 82 18.12 3.36 13.20
C ASP A 82 17.07 4.00 14.11
N GLU A 83 16.53 3.22 15.05
CA GLU A 83 15.54 3.70 16.02
C GLU A 83 16.11 4.77 16.95
N ASN A 84 17.44 4.89 17.04
CA ASN A 84 18.11 5.91 17.83
C ASN A 84 18.35 7.22 17.05
N ASP A 85 17.98 7.31 15.76
CA ASP A 85 18.06 8.57 15.01
C ASP A 85 17.03 9.56 15.59
N ILE A 86 17.48 10.76 15.94
CA ILE A 86 16.63 11.86 16.43
C ILE A 86 15.47 12.22 15.47
N ARG A 87 15.57 11.85 14.20
CA ARG A 87 14.54 12.04 13.17
C ARG A 87 13.54 10.89 13.10
N TYR A 88 13.71 9.81 13.86
CA TYR A 88 12.87 8.62 13.80
C TYR A 88 11.38 8.95 13.93
N GLU A 89 10.99 9.70 14.96
CA GLU A 89 9.58 10.03 15.20
C GLU A 89 9.01 10.98 14.12
N TYR A 90 9.85 11.87 13.58
CA TYR A 90 9.46 12.74 12.46
C TYR A 90 9.19 11.91 11.19
N VAL A 91 10.09 10.98 10.84
CA VAL A 91 9.92 10.11 9.68
C VAL A 91 8.71 9.19 9.86
N ARG A 92 8.50 8.65 11.06
CA ARG A 92 7.32 7.85 11.41
C ARG A 92 6.01 8.64 11.22
N SER A 93 6.00 9.91 11.64
CA SER A 93 4.84 10.79 11.43
C SER A 93 4.57 11.00 9.95
N GLN A 94 5.61 11.21 9.14
CA GLN A 94 5.45 11.30 7.69
C GLN A 94 4.95 9.99 7.08
N ASP A 95 5.39 8.83 7.56
CA ASP A 95 4.88 7.55 7.06
C ASP A 95 3.39 7.40 7.32
N GLN A 96 2.94 7.83 8.49
CA GLN A 96 1.53 7.79 8.84
C GLN A 96 0.71 8.69 7.90
N GLU A 97 1.22 9.86 7.54
CA GLU A 97 0.58 10.75 6.57
C GLU A 97 0.54 10.12 5.16
N ILE A 98 1.65 9.57 4.68
CA ILE A 98 1.72 8.89 3.38
C ILE A 98 0.80 7.66 3.35
N TYR A 99 0.73 6.91 4.46
CA TYR A 99 -0.20 5.80 4.63
C TYR A 99 -1.66 6.27 4.49
N ARG A 100 -2.04 7.36 5.17
CA ARG A 100 -3.39 7.91 5.04
C ARG A 100 -3.70 8.30 3.61
N LEU A 101 -2.79 8.99 2.93
CA LEU A 101 -2.96 9.38 1.53
C LEU A 101 -3.12 8.16 0.61
N ALA A 102 -2.32 7.10 0.80
CA ALA A 102 -2.46 5.85 0.06
C ALA A 102 -3.81 5.18 0.31
N PHE A 103 -4.22 5.08 1.58
CA PHE A 103 -5.43 4.39 1.98
C PHE A 103 -6.69 5.14 1.53
N ASP A 104 -6.73 6.46 1.70
CA ASP A 104 -7.84 7.30 1.24
C ASP A 104 -7.99 7.22 -0.28
N SER A 105 -6.88 7.16 -1.03
CA SER A 105 -6.91 6.97 -2.49
C SER A 105 -7.52 5.62 -2.88
N VAL A 106 -7.13 4.53 -2.19
CA VAL A 106 -7.72 3.19 -2.40
C VAL A 106 -9.22 3.21 -2.12
N LEU A 107 -9.65 3.77 -0.98
CA LEU A 107 -11.06 3.87 -0.61
C LEU A 107 -11.86 4.67 -1.64
N ARG A 108 -11.30 5.77 -2.14
CA ARG A 108 -11.96 6.63 -3.12
C ARG A 108 -12.27 5.89 -4.41
N VAL A 109 -11.33 5.08 -4.92
CA VAL A 109 -11.56 4.24 -6.10
C VAL A 109 -12.63 3.19 -5.84
N CYS A 110 -12.63 2.57 -4.65
CA CYS A 110 -13.67 1.61 -4.27
C CYS A 110 -15.08 2.22 -4.31
N VAL A 111 -15.23 3.46 -3.84
CA VAL A 111 -16.50 4.20 -3.90
C VAL A 111 -16.92 4.48 -5.34
N LEU A 112 -15.98 4.84 -6.22
CA LEU A 112 -16.25 5.18 -7.62
C LEU A 112 -16.61 3.96 -8.49
N SER A 113 -16.46 2.73 -7.99
CA SER A 113 -16.90 1.48 -8.62
C SER A 113 -16.31 1.18 -10.03
N THR A 114 -15.24 1.88 -10.41
CA THR A 114 -14.50 1.72 -11.69
C THR A 114 -13.61 0.44 -11.67
N PRO A 115 -12.76 0.13 -12.67
CA PRO A 115 -12.05 -1.15 -12.72
C PRO A 115 -11.09 -1.33 -11.53
N MET A 116 -11.54 -2.07 -10.51
CA MET A 116 -10.82 -2.25 -9.23
C MET A 116 -9.63 -3.22 -9.34
N ALA A 117 -9.52 -3.96 -10.45
CA ALA A 117 -8.47 -4.97 -10.66
C ALA A 117 -7.03 -4.39 -10.59
N THR A 118 -6.85 -3.11 -10.86
CA THR A 118 -5.53 -2.44 -10.78
C THR A 118 -5.10 -2.15 -9.34
N LEU A 119 -5.98 -2.27 -8.35
CA LEU A 119 -5.67 -1.89 -6.97
C LEU A 119 -5.15 -3.03 -6.09
N THR A 120 -5.00 -4.25 -6.62
CA THR A 120 -4.53 -5.38 -5.78
C THR A 120 -3.21 -5.09 -5.09
N TRP A 121 -2.25 -4.48 -5.79
CA TRP A 121 -0.94 -4.15 -5.20
C TRP A 121 -1.01 -2.99 -4.20
N PRO A 122 -1.61 -1.81 -4.51
CA PRO A 122 -1.80 -0.77 -3.50
C PRO A 122 -2.57 -1.25 -2.27
N LEU A 123 -3.63 -2.05 -2.44
CA LEU A 123 -4.41 -2.62 -1.34
C LEU A 123 -3.57 -3.57 -0.47
N TYR A 124 -2.70 -4.37 -1.09
CA TYR A 124 -1.71 -5.19 -0.37
C TYR A 124 -0.76 -4.33 0.47
N VAL A 125 -0.21 -3.26 -0.10
CA VAL A 125 0.75 -2.37 0.60
C VAL A 125 0.08 -1.69 1.79
N VAL A 126 -1.07 -1.04 1.61
CA VAL A 126 -1.79 -0.41 2.73
C VAL A 126 -2.23 -1.45 3.76
N GLY A 127 -2.60 -2.65 3.32
CA GLY A 127 -2.86 -3.80 4.19
C GLY A 127 -1.67 -4.13 5.08
N ARG A 128 -0.48 -4.26 4.51
CA ARG A 128 0.76 -4.51 5.26
C ARG A 128 1.08 -3.41 6.28
N MET A 129 0.77 -2.16 5.95
CA MET A 129 1.06 -1.00 6.81
C MET A 129 -0.03 -0.72 7.87
N ALA A 130 -1.20 -1.38 7.79
CA ALA A 130 -2.32 -1.14 8.69
C ALA A 130 -2.04 -1.61 10.13
N THR A 131 -1.96 -0.64 11.05
CA THR A 131 -1.73 -0.89 12.48
C THR A 131 -3.04 -0.93 13.29
N SER A 132 -4.08 -0.20 12.86
CA SER A 132 -5.35 -0.11 13.57
C SER A 132 -6.32 -1.24 13.21
N ALA A 133 -7.10 -1.71 14.20
CA ALA A 133 -8.12 -2.73 13.96
C ALA A 133 -9.22 -2.26 12.99
N SER A 134 -9.54 -0.95 12.98
CA SER A 134 -10.51 -0.37 12.05
C SER A 134 -10.03 -0.48 10.61
N ASP A 135 -8.78 -0.11 10.33
CA ASP A 135 -8.24 -0.13 8.97
C ASP A 135 -8.11 -1.57 8.47
N ARG A 136 -7.63 -2.48 9.33
CA ARG A 136 -7.57 -3.91 9.01
C ARG A 136 -8.93 -4.47 8.62
N THR A 137 -9.98 -4.10 9.33
CA THR A 137 -11.36 -4.52 9.03
C THR A 137 -11.82 -4.01 7.66
N LEU A 138 -11.61 -2.73 7.38
CA LEU A 138 -11.95 -2.14 6.09
C LEU A 138 -11.17 -2.78 4.93
N ILE A 139 -9.87 -3.02 5.11
CA ILE A 139 -9.02 -3.65 4.10
C ILE A 139 -9.50 -5.08 3.79
N LEU A 140 -9.84 -5.88 4.81
CA LEU A 140 -10.40 -7.21 4.59
C LEU A 140 -11.75 -7.18 3.88
N HIS A 141 -12.58 -6.18 4.18
CA HIS A 141 -13.84 -5.98 3.47
C HIS A 141 -13.60 -5.69 1.98
N ILE A 142 -12.67 -4.79 1.66
CA ILE A 142 -12.31 -4.44 0.27
C ILE A 142 -11.75 -5.65 -0.48
N PHE A 143 -10.87 -6.44 0.15
CA PHE A 143 -10.36 -7.68 -0.46
C PHE A 143 -11.49 -8.66 -0.81
N SER A 144 -12.48 -8.81 0.06
CA SER A 144 -13.64 -9.67 -0.20
C SER A 144 -14.48 -9.15 -1.37
N GLN A 145 -14.73 -7.84 -1.43
CA GLN A 145 -15.42 -7.23 -2.58
C GLN A 145 -14.66 -7.42 -3.90
N PHE A 146 -13.33 -7.29 -3.89
CA PHE A 146 -12.50 -7.52 -5.09
C PHE A 146 -12.60 -8.96 -5.58
N LYS A 147 -12.56 -9.93 -4.65
CA LYS A 147 -12.70 -11.34 -4.97
C LYS A 147 -14.05 -11.64 -5.62
N GLU A 148 -15.13 -11.14 -5.03
CA GLU A 148 -16.49 -11.33 -5.52
C GLU A 148 -16.68 -10.74 -6.92
N LYS A 149 -16.12 -9.55 -7.16
CA LYS A 149 -16.29 -8.83 -8.44
C LYS A 149 -15.40 -9.34 -9.57
N HIS A 150 -14.18 -9.77 -9.28
CA HIS A 150 -13.18 -10.08 -10.30
C HIS A 150 -12.78 -11.57 -10.39
N HIS A 151 -13.15 -12.40 -9.41
CA HIS A 151 -12.80 -13.83 -9.35
C HIS A 151 -11.30 -14.13 -9.52
N MET A 152 -10.44 -13.18 -9.12
CA MET A 152 -9.00 -13.25 -9.31
C MET A 152 -8.31 -13.90 -8.09
N MET A 153 -7.70 -15.08 -8.26
CA MET A 153 -6.99 -15.77 -7.17
C MET A 153 -5.82 -14.97 -6.58
N VAL A 154 -5.22 -14.05 -7.35
CA VAL A 154 -4.14 -13.18 -6.86
C VAL A 154 -4.61 -12.27 -5.70
N VAL A 155 -5.91 -11.92 -5.67
CA VAL A 155 -6.51 -11.12 -4.59
C VAL A 155 -6.55 -11.93 -3.28
N ASP A 156 -6.90 -13.22 -3.35
CA ASP A 156 -6.86 -14.12 -2.18
C ASP A 156 -5.44 -14.31 -1.66
N GLY A 157 -4.47 -14.50 -2.57
CA GLY A 157 -3.05 -14.60 -2.21
C GLY A 157 -2.56 -13.36 -1.47
N ALA A 158 -2.89 -12.16 -1.98
CA ALA A 158 -2.54 -10.90 -1.35
C ALA A 158 -3.22 -10.72 0.02
N LYS A 159 -4.51 -11.05 0.13
CA LYS A 159 -5.27 -11.01 1.39
C LYS A 159 -4.63 -11.89 2.46
N ASN A 160 -4.33 -13.14 2.12
CA ASN A 160 -3.72 -14.10 3.04
C ASN A 160 -2.34 -13.64 3.50
N ALA A 161 -1.51 -13.10 2.60
CA ALA A 161 -0.19 -12.58 2.95
C ALA A 161 -0.27 -11.37 3.90
N VAL A 162 -1.27 -10.50 3.74
CA VAL A 162 -1.54 -9.39 4.66
C VAL A 162 -1.98 -9.90 6.04
N GLN A 163 -2.91 -10.86 6.09
CA GLN A 163 -3.38 -11.42 7.35
C GLN A 163 -2.26 -12.13 8.12
N ASN A 164 -1.43 -12.91 7.41
CA ASN A 164 -0.28 -13.57 8.01
C ASN A 164 0.69 -12.56 8.62
N HIS A 165 0.96 -11.45 7.92
CA HIS A 165 1.81 -10.38 8.44
C HIS A 165 1.28 -9.77 9.74
N TRP A 166 -0.04 -9.56 9.86
CA TRP A 166 -0.64 -9.04 11.09
C TRP A 166 -0.53 -10.02 12.25
N ASN A 167 -0.54 -11.33 11.96
CA ASN A 167 -0.40 -12.39 12.96
C ASN A 167 1.06 -12.62 13.38
N GLU A 168 2.03 -12.43 12.47
CA GLU A 168 3.47 -12.50 12.74
C GLU A 168 3.94 -11.39 13.69
N GLY A 169 3.23 -10.26 13.73
CA GLY A 169 3.47 -9.17 14.69
C GLY A 169 2.91 -9.42 16.09
N LEU A 170 2.15 -10.49 16.31
CA LEU A 170 1.72 -10.93 17.65
C LEU A 170 2.75 -11.93 18.17
N PRO A 171 3.45 -11.67 19.28
CA PRO A 171 4.40 -12.63 19.82
C PRO A 171 3.66 -13.92 20.20
N GLN A 172 4.28 -15.08 19.88
CA GLN A 172 3.70 -16.43 19.93
C GLN A 172 3.03 -16.82 21.27
N TRP A 173 3.34 -16.15 22.38
CA TRP A 173 2.70 -16.38 23.69
C TRP A 173 1.25 -15.85 23.77
N SER A 174 0.82 -14.98 22.86
CA SER A 174 -0.56 -14.46 22.83
C SER A 174 -1.58 -15.46 22.25
N GLN A 175 -1.13 -16.47 21.51
CA GLN A 175 -2.01 -17.54 20.98
C GLN A 175 -2.37 -18.60 22.05
N SER A 176 -1.61 -18.66 23.15
CA SER A 176 -1.85 -19.57 24.28
C SER A 176 -2.94 -19.09 25.25
N CYS A 177 -3.41 -17.84 25.17
CA CYS A 177 -4.42 -17.31 26.11
C CYS A 177 -5.89 -17.55 25.70
N ASN A 178 -6.15 -18.13 24.52
CA ASN A 178 -7.52 -18.43 24.05
C ASN A 178 -7.92 -19.91 24.14
N GLN A 179 -7.13 -20.76 24.79
CA GLN A 179 -7.62 -22.05 25.26
C GLN A 179 -8.11 -21.91 26.70
N ALA A 180 -9.35 -21.44 26.85
CA ALA A 180 -10.07 -21.65 28.10
C ALA A 180 -10.15 -23.16 28.37
N PRO A 181 -9.81 -23.65 29.57
CA PRO A 181 -9.98 -25.06 29.90
C PRO A 181 -11.47 -25.38 29.85
N VAL A 182 -11.83 -26.38 29.05
CA VAL A 182 -13.13 -27.05 29.15
C VAL A 182 -13.17 -27.68 30.54
N LEU A 183 -13.84 -27.01 31.47
CA LEU A 183 -14.25 -27.61 32.74
C LEU A 183 -15.32 -28.65 32.41
N LEU A 184 -14.90 -29.92 32.38
CA LEU A 184 -15.80 -31.05 32.45
C LEU A 184 -16.50 -31.02 33.82
N GLY A 185 -17.80 -30.79 33.80
CA GLY A 185 -18.73 -31.16 34.86
C GLY A 185 -19.56 -32.36 34.42
#